data_AF-A0A3C1PWQ1-F1
#
_entry.id   AF-A0A3C1PWQ1-F1
#
_cell.length_a   1.000
_cell.length_b   1.000
_cell.length_c   1.000
_cell.angle_alpha   90.00
_cell.angle_beta   90.00
_cell.angle_gamma   90.00
#
_symmetry.space_group_name_H-M   'P 1'
#
loop_
_entity.id
_entity.type
_entity.pdbx_description
1 polymer ?
#
loop_
_entity_poly.entity_id
_entity_poly.type
_entity_poly.pdbx_seq_one_letter_code
_entity_poly.pdbx_strand_id
1 'polypeptide(L)'
;MVTVWKSWLIAARPKTLPAAIVPVWSGCLMTVALGFDVSYRLAILTLMGAIFIQIATNFFNDVIDAAKGADTSERAGPTRATASGLLSPKAMYIGAAFMLSQALVCGFLLLNARGWPV
;
A
#
# COMPACT_ATOMS: atom_id res chain seq x y z
N MET A 1 -6.43 -23.74 -9.85
CA MET A 1 -6.41 -23.25 -8.46
C MET A 1 -5.42 -22.10 -8.36
N VAL A 2 -5.81 -20.95 -7.81
CA VAL A 2 -4.88 -19.83 -7.57
C VAL A 2 -4.16 -20.09 -6.25
N THR A 3 -2.84 -19.90 -6.19
CA THR A 3 -2.09 -20.09 -4.94
C THR A 3 -2.37 -18.97 -3.96
N VAL A 4 -2.23 -19.24 -2.65
CA VAL A 4 -2.42 -18.22 -1.60
C VAL A 4 -1.57 -16.97 -1.87
N TRP A 5 -0.31 -17.17 -2.27
CA TRP A 5 0.59 -16.08 -2.65
C TRP A 5 0.05 -15.22 -3.80
N LYS A 6 -0.49 -15.86 -4.84
CA LYS A 6 -1.07 -15.14 -5.98
C LYS A 6 -2.35 -14.41 -5.59
N SER A 7 -3.14 -14.92 -4.65
CA SER A 7 -4.31 -14.22 -4.09
C SER A 7 -3.92 -12.91 -3.41
N TRP A 8 -2.84 -12.91 -2.61
CA TRP A 8 -2.32 -11.69 -1.98
C TRP A 8 -1.78 -10.68 -2.99
N LEU A 9 -1.10 -11.14 -4.04
CA LEU A 9 -0.63 -10.26 -5.12
C LEU A 9 -1.80 -9.60 -5.88
N ILE A 10 -2.87 -10.33 -6.13
CA ILE A 10 -4.09 -9.78 -6.74
C ILE A 10 -4.69 -8.70 -5.83
N ALA A 11 -4.85 -9.01 -4.54
CA ALA A 11 -5.38 -8.07 -3.55
C ALA A 11 -4.52 -6.81 -3.40
N ALA A 12 -3.19 -6.92 -3.57
CA ALA A 12 -2.25 -5.81 -3.42
C ALA A 12 -2.35 -4.79 -4.57
N ARG A 13 -2.97 -5.19 -5.70
CA ARG A 13 -3.20 -4.37 -6.90
C ARG A 13 -1.93 -3.66 -7.39
N PRO A 14 -0.95 -4.39 -7.95
CA PRO A 14 0.33 -3.83 -8.39
C PRO A 14 0.19 -2.62 -9.33
N LYS A 15 -0.86 -2.60 -10.17
CA LYS A 15 -1.17 -1.48 -11.08
C LYS A 15 -1.50 -0.16 -10.39
N THR A 16 -1.81 -0.19 -9.08
CA THR A 16 -2.08 1.02 -8.27
C THR A 16 -0.84 1.52 -7.53
N LEU A 17 0.21 0.70 -7.39
CA LEU A 17 1.42 1.07 -6.67
C LEU A 17 2.19 2.27 -7.27
N PRO A 18 2.15 2.54 -8.59
CA PRO A 18 2.71 3.78 -9.11
C PRO A 18 2.18 5.05 -8.44
N ALA A 19 0.93 5.05 -7.94
CA ALA A 19 0.36 6.18 -7.21
C ALA A 19 1.08 6.47 -5.88
N ALA A 20 1.71 5.46 -5.27
CA ALA A 20 2.56 5.63 -4.08
C ALA A 20 4.00 5.97 -4.45
N ILE A 21 4.52 5.42 -5.56
CA ILE A 21 5.91 5.58 -5.97
C ILE A 21 6.19 6.98 -6.54
N VAL A 22 5.32 7.46 -7.43
CA VAL A 22 5.54 8.71 -8.17
C VAL A 22 5.71 9.92 -7.24
N PRO A 23 4.86 10.15 -6.22
CA PRO A 23 5.01 11.31 -5.34
C PRO A 23 6.33 11.31 -4.55
N VAL A 24 6.77 10.14 -4.07
CA VAL A 24 8.05 10.01 -3.35
C VAL A 24 9.22 10.34 -4.27
N TRP A 25 9.17 9.84 -5.50
CA TRP A 25 10.20 10.11 -6.50
C TRP A 25 10.23 11.59 -6.90
N SER A 26 9.06 12.20 -7.10
CA SER A 26 8.93 13.64 -7.38
C SER A 26 9.53 14.48 -6.25
N GLY A 27 9.32 14.13 -4.98
CA GLY A 27 9.94 14.82 -3.85
C GLY A 27 11.46 14.72 -3.84
N CYS A 28 12.01 13.54 -4.17
CA CYS A 28 13.46 13.35 -4.32
C CYS A 28 14.03 14.21 -5.46
N LEU A 29 13.38 14.22 -6.63
CA LEU A 29 13.80 15.04 -7.77
C LEU A 29 13.74 16.54 -7.45
N MET A 30 12.70 16.98 -6.76
CA MET A 30 12.57 18.37 -6.32
C MET A 30 13.71 18.76 -5.36
N THR A 31 14.09 17.86 -4.45
CA THR A 31 15.21 18.08 -3.51
C THR A 31 16.52 18.33 -4.27
N VAL A 32 16.81 17.50 -5.28
CA VAL A 32 17.99 17.66 -6.14
C VAL A 32 17.91 18.95 -6.96
N ALA A 33 16.73 19.27 -7.52
CA ALA A 33 16.52 20.49 -8.31
C ALA A 33 16.75 21.78 -7.50
N LEU A 34 16.53 21.72 -6.19
CA LEU A 34 16.81 22.81 -5.25
C LEU A 34 18.29 22.85 -4.79
N GLY A 35 19.15 21.95 -5.28
CA GLY A 35 20.57 21.91 -4.95
C GLY A 35 20.90 21.18 -3.64
N PHE A 36 19.96 20.43 -3.07
CA PHE A 36 20.18 19.63 -1.86
C PHE A 36 20.49 18.17 -2.17
N ASP A 37 21.23 17.53 -1.27
CA ASP A 37 21.49 16.10 -1.32
C ASP A 37 20.28 15.28 -0.86
N VAL A 38 20.01 14.19 -1.57
CA VAL A 38 18.97 13.21 -1.19
C VAL A 38 19.58 12.15 -0.29
N SER A 39 19.03 11.99 0.91
CA SER A 39 19.35 10.84 1.76
C SER A 39 18.65 9.59 1.23
N TYR A 40 19.39 8.70 0.58
CA TYR A 40 18.84 7.41 0.08
C TYR A 40 18.16 6.59 1.16
N ARG A 41 18.69 6.60 2.39
CA ARG A 41 18.08 5.91 3.54
C ARG A 41 16.67 6.43 3.81
N LEU A 42 16.49 7.75 3.83
CA LEU A 42 15.17 8.35 4.08
C LEU A 42 14.24 8.13 2.89
N ALA A 43 14.75 8.28 1.65
CA ALA A 43 13.96 8.02 0.45
C ALA A 43 13.39 6.59 0.40
N ILE A 44 14.22 5.58 0.73
CA ILE A 44 13.79 4.17 0.79
C ILE A 44 12.73 3.96 1.88
N LEU A 45 12.94 4.52 3.09
CA LEU A 45 11.96 4.41 4.18
C LEU A 45 10.62 5.05 3.81
N THR A 46 10.65 6.24 3.19
CA THR A 46 9.45 6.93 2.70
C THR A 46 8.74 6.12 1.62
N LEU A 47 9.49 5.56 0.66
CA LEU A 47 8.94 4.74 -0.41
C LEU A 47 8.27 3.47 0.12
N MET A 48 8.93 2.76 1.03
CA MET A 48 8.39 1.56 1.67
C MET A 48 7.11 1.90 2.45
N GLY A 49 7.14 2.96 3.26
CA GLY A 49 5.96 3.44 4.00
C GLY A 49 4.79 3.75 3.08
N ALA A 50 5.02 4.49 2.00
CA ALA A 50 3.98 4.83 1.01
C ALA A 50 3.39 3.58 0.33
N ILE A 51 4.24 2.62 -0.08
CA ILE A 51 3.80 1.35 -0.67
C ILE A 51 2.97 0.54 0.32
N PHE A 52 3.39 0.43 1.58
CA PHE A 52 2.65 -0.30 2.61
C PHE A 52 1.29 0.33 2.89
N ILE A 53 1.20 1.66 2.95
CA ILE A 53 -0.08 2.39 3.09
C ILE A 53 -0.99 2.10 1.88
N GLN A 54 -0.45 2.12 0.66
CA GLN A 54 -1.24 1.84 -0.55
C GLN A 54 -1.76 0.39 -0.55
N ILE A 55 -0.94 -0.58 -0.17
CA ILE A 55 -1.36 -1.99 -0.07
C ILE A 55 -2.41 -2.15 1.05
N ALA A 56 -2.20 -1.56 2.22
CA ALA A 56 -3.17 -1.61 3.32
C ALA A 56 -4.54 -1.03 2.88
N THR A 57 -4.52 0.11 2.20
CA THR A 57 -5.72 0.75 1.65
C THR A 57 -6.42 -0.14 0.61
N ASN A 58 -5.64 -0.80 -0.25
CA ASN A 58 -6.17 -1.76 -1.23
C ASN A 58 -6.87 -2.94 -0.54
N PHE A 59 -6.27 -3.49 0.52
CA PHE A 59 -6.84 -4.60 1.31
C PHE A 59 -8.11 -4.18 2.06
N PHE A 60 -8.10 -3.04 2.75
CA PHE A 60 -9.29 -2.50 3.42
C PHE A 60 -10.43 -2.27 2.43
N ASN A 61 -10.13 -1.66 1.27
CA ASN A 61 -11.13 -1.47 0.24
C ASN A 61 -11.64 -2.78 -0.36
N ASP A 62 -10.84 -3.85 -0.38
CA ASP A 62 -11.28 -5.18 -0.85
C ASP A 62 -12.34 -5.79 0.07
N VAL A 63 -12.05 -5.83 1.38
CA VAL A 63 -12.97 -6.44 2.35
C VAL A 63 -14.21 -5.58 2.61
N ILE A 64 -14.06 -4.24 2.61
CA ILE A 64 -15.19 -3.32 2.82
C ILE A 64 -16.12 -3.30 1.61
N ASP A 65 -15.59 -3.29 0.38
CA ASP A 65 -16.42 -3.33 -0.83
C ASP A 65 -17.17 -4.66 -0.95
N ALA A 66 -16.51 -5.77 -0.61
CA ALA A 66 -17.14 -7.09 -0.59
C ALA A 66 -18.29 -7.14 0.43
N ALA A 67 -18.12 -6.56 1.62
CA ALA A 67 -19.17 -6.50 2.64
C ALA A 67 -20.36 -5.60 2.22
N LYS A 68 -20.11 -4.57 1.41
CA LYS A 68 -21.15 -3.66 0.89
C LYS A 68 -21.91 -4.23 -0.32
N GLY A 69 -21.53 -5.40 -0.83
CA GLY A 69 -22.12 -5.98 -2.04
C GLY A 69 -21.83 -5.16 -3.31
N ALA A 70 -20.80 -4.32 -3.29
CA ALA A 70 -20.42 -3.47 -4.44
C ALA A 70 -19.76 -4.28 -5.59
N ASP A 71 -19.49 -5.56 -5.38
CA ASP A 71 -18.86 -6.46 -6.34
C ASP A 71 -19.91 -7.31 -7.06
N THR A 72 -20.51 -6.73 -8.10
CA THR A 72 -21.41 -7.42 -9.02
C THR A 72 -20.64 -8.05 -10.18
N SER A 73 -21.25 -9.02 -10.89
CA SER A 73 -20.69 -9.63 -12.11
C SER A 73 -20.46 -8.63 -13.25
N GLU A 74 -21.07 -7.44 -13.17
CA GLU A 74 -20.95 -6.37 -14.15
C GLU A 74 -19.76 -5.44 -13.88
N ARG A 75 -19.03 -5.62 -12.78
CA ARG A 75 -17.91 -4.76 -12.42
C ARG A 75 -16.74 -4.96 -13.39
N ALA A 76 -16.41 -3.91 -14.15
CA ALA A 76 -15.17 -3.82 -14.89
C ALA A 76 -13.99 -3.54 -13.93
N GLY A 77 -13.19 -4.57 -13.62
CA GLY A 77 -12.02 -4.43 -12.75
C GLY A 77 -11.31 -5.76 -12.47
N PRO A 78 -10.10 -5.72 -11.88
CA PRO A 78 -9.42 -6.93 -11.45
C PRO A 78 -10.23 -7.66 -10.38
N THR A 79 -10.15 -8.99 -10.39
CA THR A 79 -10.83 -9.85 -9.42
C THR A 79 -10.54 -9.41 -7.99
N ARG A 80 -11.60 -9.17 -7.21
CA ARG A 80 -11.53 -8.85 -5.79
C ARG A 80 -11.31 -10.12 -4.98
N ALA A 81 -10.26 -10.14 -4.16
CA ALA A 81 -9.83 -11.37 -3.50
C ALA A 81 -10.83 -11.85 -2.44
N THR A 82 -11.49 -10.93 -1.74
CA THR A 82 -12.51 -11.27 -0.73
C THR A 82 -13.83 -11.67 -1.38
N ALA A 83 -14.35 -10.90 -2.33
CA ALA A 83 -15.62 -11.22 -3.00
C ALA A 83 -15.57 -12.52 -3.82
N SER A 84 -14.40 -12.87 -4.38
CA SER A 84 -14.19 -14.13 -5.11
C SER A 84 -13.87 -15.33 -4.21
N GLY A 85 -13.84 -15.15 -2.88
CA GLY A 85 -13.52 -16.22 -1.93
C GLY A 85 -12.06 -16.67 -1.92
N LEU A 86 -11.16 -15.96 -2.61
CA LEU A 86 -9.71 -16.27 -2.61
C LEU A 86 -9.06 -16.03 -1.25
N LEU A 87 -9.56 -15.07 -0.49
CA LEU A 87 -9.13 -14.74 0.88
C LEU A 87 -10.36 -14.45 1.75
N SER A 88 -10.37 -14.98 2.97
CA SER A 88 -11.46 -14.70 3.91
C SER A 88 -11.46 -13.23 4.36
N PRO A 89 -12.62 -12.63 4.70
CA PRO A 89 -12.69 -11.27 5.23
C PRO A 89 -11.77 -11.04 6.43
N LYS A 90 -11.73 -12.01 7.37
CA LYS A 90 -10.84 -11.95 8.54
C LYS A 90 -9.37 -11.93 8.15
N ALA A 91 -8.95 -12.77 7.20
CA ALA A 91 -7.58 -12.76 6.71
C ALA A 91 -7.23 -11.42 6.05
N MET A 92 -8.15 -10.85 5.26
CA MET A 92 -7.94 -9.57 4.59
C MET A 92 -7.77 -8.42 5.60
N TYR A 93 -8.60 -8.34 6.64
CA TYR A 93 -8.44 -7.35 7.71
C TYR A 93 -7.10 -7.49 8.45
N ILE A 94 -6.68 -8.72 8.77
CA ILE A 94 -5.38 -8.98 9.41
C ILE A 94 -4.23 -8.54 8.50
N GLY A 95 -4.30 -8.89 7.21
CA GLY A 95 -3.31 -8.46 6.22
C GLY A 95 -3.23 -6.93 6.08
N ALA A 96 -4.38 -6.25 6.10
CA ALA A 96 -4.45 -4.79 6.02
C ALA A 96 -3.81 -4.14 7.24
N ALA A 97 -4.15 -4.62 8.45
CA ALA A 97 -3.55 -4.14 9.70
C ALA A 97 -2.04 -4.41 9.76
N PHE A 98 -1.59 -5.57 9.27
CA PHE A 98 -0.17 -5.90 9.18
C PHE A 98 0.58 -4.93 8.26
N MET A 99 0.09 -4.65 7.06
CA MET A 99 0.71 -3.68 6.15
C MET A 99 0.74 -2.27 6.76
N LEU A 100 -0.35 -1.85 7.41
CA LEU A 100 -0.38 -0.58 8.11
C LEU A 100 0.64 -0.52 9.27
N SER A 101 0.85 -1.61 10.00
CA SER A 101 1.88 -1.66 11.04
C SER A 101 3.30 -1.51 10.46
N GLN A 102 3.58 -2.08 9.29
CA GLN A 102 4.88 -1.88 8.61
C GLN A 102 5.06 -0.41 8.19
N ALA A 103 3.99 0.23 7.72
CA ALA A 103 4.01 1.67 7.43
C ALA A 103 4.29 2.51 8.68
N LEU A 104 3.69 2.17 9.83
CA LEU A 104 3.95 2.84 11.10
C LEU A 104 5.41 2.71 11.54
N VAL A 105 6.03 1.53 11.34
CA VAL A 105 7.46 1.34 11.60
C VAL A 105 8.31 2.27 10.72
N CYS A 106 8.02 2.36 9.42
CA CYS A 106 8.70 3.32 8.53
C CYS A 106 8.52 4.76 9.00
N GLY A 107 7.29 5.17 9.34
CA GLY A 107 6.98 6.50 9.85
C GLY A 107 7.70 6.82 11.16
N PHE A 108 7.78 5.87 12.09
CA PHE A 108 8.53 6.02 13.34
C PHE A 108 10.02 6.22 13.11
N LEU A 109 10.63 5.46 12.18
CA LEU A 109 12.04 5.63 11.83
C LEU A 109 12.32 6.99 11.18
N LEU A 110 11.39 7.50 10.37
CA LEU A 110 11.48 8.84 9.79
C LEU A 110 11.36 9.93 10.86
N LEU A 111 10.40 9.81 11.77
CA LEU A 111 10.22 10.72 12.91
C LEU A 111 11.47 10.78 13.79
N ASN A 112 12.08 9.65 14.12
CA ASN A 112 13.32 9.63 14.89
C ASN A 112 14.49 10.30 14.15
N ALA A 113 14.52 10.22 12.81
CA ALA A 113 15.60 10.79 12.02
C ALA A 113 15.45 12.30 11.75
N ARG A 114 14.23 12.85 11.77
CA ARG A 114 13.96 14.26 11.39
C ARG A 114 13.25 15.10 12.46
N GLY A 115 12.66 14.47 13.47
CA GLY A 115 11.83 15.14 14.48
C GLY A 115 10.42 15.47 13.96
N TRP A 116 9.58 15.99 14.84
CA TRP A 116 8.26 16.54 14.49
C TRP A 116 8.41 18.01 14.05
N PRO A 117 7.68 18.51 13.02
CA PRO A 117 6.56 17.87 12.30
C PRO A 117 6.93 16.96 11.12
N VAL A 118 8.22 16.63 10.94
CA VAL A 118 8.84 16.13 9.69
C VAL A 118 8.83 17.17 8.58
#